data_AF-A0A1I5QV63-F1
#
_entry.id   AF-A0A1I5QV63-F1
#
_cell.length_a   1.000
_cell.length_b   1.000
_cell.length_c   1.000
_cell.angle_alpha   90.00
_cell.angle_beta   90.00
_cell.angle_gamma   90.00
#
_symmetry.space_group_name_H-M   'P 1'
#
loop_
_entity.id
_entity.type
_entity.pdbx_description
1 polymer ?
#
loop_
_entity_poly.entity_id
_entity_poly.type
_entity_poly.pdbx_seq_one_letter_code
_entity_poly.pdbx_strand_id
1 'polypeptide(L)'
;MVAAALLAVSGFAVSGTAEAKVEVDKAFRFPAGQPAKIVVFRPDVEVGTMGMGGVQEPNAEWTATARTKLSQTLATHQKASGNEVVFLPDELGENAQLVADYQSLFRAVASAVVEHKMNPLAKLPTKKDRFDWTLGPGATQLSRVAGGDYALFLWTKDAYGSAGRKVMQAVMAGLFGAFVPAGVHASYAALVDLKTGNLVWFNVDPGSGGDPRTDEGATKRIGQLLQSFPAKEGAPAAAVAAR
;
A
#
# COMPACT_ATOMS: atom_id res chain seq x y z
N MET A 1 -4.44 -46.78 -37.49
CA MET A 1 -4.99 -45.46 -37.11
C MET A 1 -4.73 -45.28 -35.63
N VAL A 2 -3.75 -44.47 -35.25
CA VAL A 2 -3.46 -44.16 -33.84
C VAL A 2 -4.14 -42.82 -33.54
N ALA A 3 -5.13 -42.85 -32.65
CA ALA A 3 -5.86 -41.65 -32.23
C ALA A 3 -5.01 -40.87 -31.22
N ALA A 4 -4.65 -39.64 -31.58
CA ALA A 4 -3.99 -38.69 -30.70
C ALA A 4 -5.04 -38.09 -29.75
N ALA A 5 -4.93 -38.39 -28.45
CA ALA A 5 -5.72 -37.72 -27.43
C ALA A 5 -5.06 -36.37 -27.08
N LEU A 6 -5.66 -35.27 -27.55
CA LEU A 6 -5.34 -33.93 -27.05
C LEU A 6 -5.88 -33.81 -25.62
N LEU A 7 -4.98 -33.81 -24.62
CA LEU A 7 -5.28 -33.37 -23.27
C LEU A 7 -5.33 -31.84 -23.26
N ALA A 8 -6.55 -31.29 -23.28
CA ALA A 8 -6.79 -29.88 -23.05
C ALA A 8 -6.50 -29.56 -21.57
N VAL A 9 -5.35 -28.94 -21.30
CA VAL A 9 -5.05 -28.37 -19.99
C VAL A 9 -5.85 -27.07 -19.86
N SER A 10 -7.05 -27.17 -19.28
CA SER A 10 -7.83 -26.00 -18.85
C SER A 10 -7.08 -25.31 -17.71
N GLY A 11 -6.28 -24.30 -18.04
CA GLY A 11 -5.69 -23.40 -17.07
C GLY A 11 -6.79 -22.57 -16.39
N PHE A 12 -7.20 -23.00 -15.20
CA PHE A 12 -7.96 -22.12 -14.31
C PHE A 12 -7.02 -21.01 -13.83
N ALA A 13 -7.06 -19.87 -14.53
CA ALA A 13 -6.57 -18.62 -13.98
C ALA A 13 -7.56 -18.18 -12.90
N VAL A 14 -7.34 -18.63 -11.66
CA VAL A 14 -7.99 -18.02 -10.50
C VAL A 14 -7.36 -16.65 -10.32
N SER A 15 -7.93 -15.65 -11.00
CA SER A 15 -7.69 -14.23 -10.71
C SER A 15 -8.37 -13.90 -9.39
N GLY A 16 -7.89 -14.46 -8.28
CA GLY A 16 -8.27 -14.01 -6.96
C GLY A 16 -7.74 -12.60 -6.80
N THR A 17 -8.62 -11.60 -6.87
CA THR A 17 -8.29 -10.26 -6.38
C THR A 17 -8.04 -10.42 -4.88
N ALA A 18 -6.77 -10.45 -4.48
CA ALA A 18 -6.45 -10.41 -3.06
C ALA A 18 -7.05 -9.12 -2.50
N GLU A 19 -8.06 -9.28 -1.66
CA GLU A 19 -8.86 -8.19 -1.11
C GLU A 19 -8.00 -7.39 -0.13
N ALA A 20 -8.22 -6.08 -0.07
CA ALA A 20 -7.48 -5.21 0.84
C ALA A 20 -7.76 -5.62 2.29
N LYS A 21 -6.74 -5.55 3.16
CA LYS A 21 -6.86 -5.88 4.58
C LYS A 21 -6.68 -4.63 5.42
N VAL A 22 -7.79 -4.17 5.97
CA VAL A 22 -7.87 -2.94 6.78
C VAL A 22 -7.75 -3.28 8.28
N GLU A 23 -6.90 -2.55 8.98
CA GLU A 23 -6.80 -2.52 10.44
C GLU A 23 -7.04 -1.09 10.92
N VAL A 24 -7.88 -0.93 11.93
CA VAL A 24 -8.25 0.38 12.49
C VAL A 24 -8.12 0.31 13.99
N ASP A 25 -7.63 1.37 14.62
CA ASP A 25 -7.85 1.54 16.05
C ASP A 25 -9.37 1.66 16.29
N LYS A 26 -9.94 0.65 16.95
CA LYS A 26 -11.39 0.56 17.17
C LYS A 26 -11.94 1.77 17.94
N ALA A 27 -11.11 2.41 18.76
CA ALA A 27 -11.45 3.60 19.51
C ALA A 27 -11.33 4.90 18.68
N PHE A 28 -10.64 4.86 17.55
CA PHE A 28 -10.38 6.05 16.75
C PHE A 28 -11.64 6.59 16.10
N ARG A 29 -11.93 7.86 16.34
CA ARG A 29 -12.87 8.69 15.60
C ARG A 29 -12.23 10.04 15.40
N PHE A 30 -12.50 10.70 14.27
CA PHE A 30 -12.09 12.09 14.12
C PHE A 30 -12.75 12.95 15.20
N PRO A 31 -12.07 14.01 15.70
CA PRO A 31 -12.65 14.93 16.66
C PRO A 31 -13.98 15.52 16.15
N ALA A 32 -15.03 15.44 16.97
CA ALA A 32 -16.33 16.00 16.62
C ALA A 32 -16.27 17.53 16.59
N GLY A 33 -16.92 18.14 15.59
CA GLY A 33 -17.10 19.59 15.52
C GLY A 33 -15.91 20.39 14.98
N GLN A 34 -14.82 19.75 14.55
CA GLN A 34 -13.70 20.41 13.85
C GLN A 34 -13.26 19.59 12.63
N PRO A 35 -12.89 20.22 11.51
CA PRO A 35 -12.29 19.50 10.40
C PRO A 35 -10.93 18.94 10.81
N ALA A 36 -10.79 17.61 10.78
CA ALA A 36 -9.50 16.97 10.91
C ALA A 36 -8.65 17.33 9.68
N LYS A 37 -7.48 17.91 9.91
CA LYS A 37 -6.57 18.31 8.84
C LYS A 37 -5.56 17.21 8.56
N ILE A 38 -5.70 16.58 7.40
CA ILE A 38 -4.89 15.44 6.98
C ILE A 38 -3.81 15.92 6.01
N VAL A 39 -2.57 15.80 6.43
CA VAL A 39 -1.39 16.05 5.62
C VAL A 39 -1.16 14.84 4.73
N VAL A 40 -1.09 15.04 3.42
CA VAL A 40 -0.79 13.99 2.47
C VAL A 40 0.63 14.18 1.96
N PHE A 41 1.46 13.20 2.27
CA PHE A 41 2.79 13.10 1.69
C PHE A 41 2.69 12.56 0.28
N ARG A 42 3.62 12.98 -0.57
CA ARG A 42 3.82 12.35 -1.88
C ARG A 42 4.02 10.85 -1.66
N PRO A 43 3.27 9.97 -2.37
CA PRO A 43 3.46 8.52 -2.26
C PRO A 43 4.92 8.14 -2.48
N ASP A 44 5.43 7.24 -1.64
CA ASP A 44 6.71 6.59 -1.85
C ASP A 44 6.52 5.39 -2.79
N VAL A 45 7.30 5.35 -3.86
CA VAL A 45 7.04 4.50 -5.03
C VAL A 45 8.34 3.87 -5.49
N GLU A 46 8.35 2.55 -5.61
CA GLU A 46 9.44 1.75 -6.17
C GLU A 46 8.89 0.90 -7.33
N VAL A 47 9.25 1.20 -8.58
CA VAL A 47 8.84 0.37 -9.73
C VAL A 47 10.08 -0.17 -10.45
N GLY A 48 10.04 -1.44 -10.86
CA GLY A 48 11.16 -2.07 -11.54
C GLY A 48 10.84 -3.39 -12.23
N THR A 49 11.91 -4.08 -12.61
CA THR A 49 11.88 -5.42 -13.21
C THR A 49 12.42 -6.43 -12.21
N MET A 50 11.93 -7.67 -12.25
CA MET A 50 12.49 -8.77 -11.46
C MET A 50 13.01 -9.88 -12.38
N GLY A 51 14.32 -10.14 -12.27
CA GLY A 51 15.01 -11.21 -12.99
C GLY A 51 14.78 -12.60 -12.39
N MET A 52 15.49 -13.60 -12.95
CA MET A 52 15.52 -14.96 -12.40
C MET A 52 16.21 -15.02 -11.03
N GLY A 53 17.17 -14.12 -10.77
CA GLY A 53 17.87 -14.03 -9.49
C GLY A 53 17.02 -13.48 -8.33
N GLY A 54 15.75 -13.11 -8.56
CA GLY A 54 14.85 -12.64 -7.50
C GLY A 54 15.12 -11.22 -6.97
N VAL A 55 16.16 -10.56 -7.45
CA VAL A 55 16.47 -9.16 -7.12
C VAL A 55 15.68 -8.24 -8.05
N GLN A 56 15.13 -7.16 -7.48
CA GLN A 56 14.51 -6.10 -8.27
C GLN A 56 15.57 -5.16 -8.84
N GLU A 57 15.46 -4.90 -10.14
CA GLU A 57 16.17 -3.86 -10.86
C GLU A 57 15.27 -2.61 -10.95
N PRO A 58 15.60 -1.51 -10.24
CA PRO A 58 14.79 -0.29 -10.27
C PRO A 58 14.72 0.32 -11.66
N ASN A 59 13.56 0.87 -12.01
CA ASN A 59 13.36 1.65 -13.24
C ASN A 59 12.90 3.06 -12.87
N ALA A 60 13.75 4.05 -13.13
CA ALA A 60 13.51 5.44 -12.74
C ALA A 60 12.32 6.06 -13.48
N GLU A 61 12.18 5.81 -14.78
CA GLU A 61 11.07 6.32 -15.59
C GLU A 61 9.75 5.74 -15.10
N TRP A 62 9.67 4.42 -14.92
CA TRP A 62 8.46 3.75 -14.41
C TRP A 62 8.09 4.23 -13.02
N THR A 63 9.09 4.43 -12.16
CA THR A 63 8.89 4.97 -10.81
C THR A 63 8.33 6.39 -10.87
N ALA A 64 8.87 7.25 -11.74
CA ALA A 64 8.38 8.61 -11.93
C ALA A 64 6.95 8.64 -12.49
N THR A 65 6.66 7.84 -13.52
CA THR A 65 5.31 7.73 -14.11
C THR A 65 4.29 7.28 -13.08
N ALA A 66 4.58 6.21 -12.33
CA ALA A 66 3.68 5.68 -11.31
C ALA A 66 3.46 6.69 -10.19
N ARG A 67 4.53 7.35 -9.72
CA ARG A 67 4.44 8.39 -8.68
C ARG A 67 3.54 9.55 -9.11
N THR A 68 3.71 10.05 -10.33
CA THR A 68 2.88 11.14 -10.85
C THR A 68 1.41 10.75 -10.90
N LYS A 69 1.09 9.59 -11.48
CA LYS A 69 -0.30 9.13 -11.62
C LYS A 69 -0.95 8.86 -10.26
N LEU A 70 -0.27 8.15 -9.36
CA LEU A 70 -0.79 7.89 -8.01
C LEU A 70 -1.02 9.19 -7.23
N SER A 71 -0.12 10.17 -7.33
CA SER A 71 -0.28 11.46 -6.66
C SER A 71 -1.49 12.24 -7.20
N GLN A 72 -1.68 12.25 -8.52
CA GLN A 72 -2.83 12.90 -9.17
C GLN A 72 -4.14 12.23 -8.78
N THR A 73 -4.21 10.91 -8.82
CA THR A 73 -5.38 10.14 -8.40
C THR A 73 -5.69 10.35 -6.92
N LEU A 74 -4.68 10.33 -6.05
CA LEU A 74 -4.83 10.59 -4.62
C LEU A 74 -5.40 11.99 -4.37
N ALA A 75 -4.91 13.00 -5.08
CA ALA A 75 -5.45 14.36 -5.01
C ALA A 75 -6.93 14.44 -5.39
N THR A 76 -7.34 13.75 -6.46
CA THR A 76 -8.74 13.68 -6.88
C THR A 76 -9.60 12.95 -5.83
N HIS A 77 -9.14 11.81 -5.32
CA HIS A 77 -9.87 11.02 -4.32
C HIS A 77 -10.08 11.79 -3.01
N GLN A 78 -9.03 12.47 -2.53
CA GLN A 78 -9.09 13.21 -1.28
C GLN A 78 -9.99 14.44 -1.38
N LYS A 79 -10.00 15.15 -2.51
CA LYS A 79 -10.96 16.24 -2.77
C LYS A 79 -12.41 15.75 -2.70
N ALA A 80 -12.69 14.52 -3.11
CA ALA A 80 -14.01 13.91 -3.04
C ALA A 80 -14.40 13.40 -1.63
N SER A 81 -13.43 13.22 -0.73
CA SER A 81 -13.64 12.59 0.59
C SER A 81 -14.29 13.49 1.66
N GLY A 82 -14.41 14.80 1.42
CA GLY A 82 -14.96 15.76 2.38
C GLY A 82 -14.05 16.09 3.58
N ASN A 83 -12.85 15.50 3.64
CA ASN A 83 -11.82 15.82 4.63
C ASN A 83 -11.04 17.09 4.23
N GLU A 84 -10.52 17.83 5.22
CA GLU A 84 -9.57 18.91 4.94
C GLU A 84 -8.19 18.28 4.69
N VAL A 85 -7.71 18.37 3.46
CA VAL A 85 -6.49 17.69 3.03
C VAL A 85 -5.47 18.71 2.52
N VAL A 86 -4.27 18.64 3.08
CA VAL A 86 -3.13 19.46 2.66
C VAL A 86 -2.09 18.57 1.99
N PHE A 87 -1.88 18.78 0.69
CA PHE A 87 -0.80 18.14 -0.03
C PHE A 87 0.49 18.92 0.22
N LEU A 88 1.51 18.23 0.72
CA LEU A 88 2.83 18.83 0.83
C LEU A 88 3.43 19.05 -0.57
N PRO A 89 4.14 20.17 -0.78
CA PRO A 89 4.85 20.40 -2.03
C PRO A 89 6.00 19.40 -2.19
N ASP A 90 6.42 19.17 -3.43
CA ASP A 90 7.58 18.33 -3.75
C ASP A 90 8.89 18.94 -3.20
N GLU A 91 8.96 20.27 -3.14
CA GLU A 91 10.10 21.02 -2.59
C GLU A 91 9.90 21.27 -1.10
N LEU A 92 10.58 20.48 -0.27
CA LEU A 92 10.46 20.53 1.19
C LEU A 92 11.58 21.33 1.87
N GLY A 93 12.57 21.83 1.11
CA GLY A 93 13.71 22.57 1.65
C GLY A 93 14.44 21.81 2.75
N GLU A 94 14.69 22.47 3.88
CA GLU A 94 15.32 21.88 5.07
C GLU A 94 14.54 20.69 5.68
N ASN A 95 13.24 20.59 5.39
CA ASN A 95 12.40 19.50 5.90
C ASN A 95 12.47 18.23 5.04
N ALA A 96 13.18 18.25 3.90
CA ALA A 96 13.25 17.11 2.99
C ALA A 96 13.80 15.85 3.68
N GLN A 97 14.86 15.98 4.48
CA GLN A 97 15.44 14.86 5.20
C GLN A 97 14.46 14.28 6.24
N LEU A 98 13.82 15.15 7.02
CA LEU A 98 12.84 14.75 8.02
C LEU A 98 11.70 13.93 7.39
N VAL A 99 11.14 14.39 6.27
CA VAL A 99 10.07 13.68 5.59
C VAL A 99 10.55 12.34 5.03
N ALA A 100 11.75 12.28 4.45
CA ALA A 100 12.33 11.04 3.94
C ALA A 100 12.58 10.01 5.05
N ASP A 101 13.05 10.46 6.22
CA ASP A 101 13.26 9.61 7.39
C ASP A 101 11.93 9.02 7.88
N TYR A 102 10.87 9.83 7.97
CA TYR A 102 9.55 9.34 8.36
C TYR A 102 8.87 8.46 7.32
N GLN A 103 9.10 8.69 6.02
CA GLN A 103 8.64 7.75 4.97
C GLN A 103 9.34 6.40 5.09
N SER A 104 10.65 6.40 5.37
CA SER A 104 11.41 5.17 5.61
C SER A 104 10.99 4.45 6.89
N LEU A 105 10.76 5.20 7.98
CA LEU A 105 10.23 4.66 9.23
C LEU A 105 8.83 4.10 9.05
N PHE A 106 7.96 4.80 8.33
CA PHE A 106 6.63 4.31 7.98
C PHE A 106 6.72 2.97 7.24
N ARG A 107 7.56 2.85 6.22
CA ARG A 107 7.76 1.58 5.49
C ARG A 107 8.22 0.44 6.40
N ALA A 108 9.13 0.70 7.34
CA ALA A 108 9.59 -0.28 8.30
C ALA A 108 8.45 -0.73 9.25
N VAL A 109 7.70 0.22 9.81
CA VAL A 109 6.57 -0.05 10.70
C VAL A 109 5.44 -0.77 9.94
N ALA A 110 5.08 -0.33 8.74
CA ALA A 110 4.09 -0.96 7.88
C ALA A 110 4.44 -2.42 7.56
N SER A 111 5.71 -2.68 7.23
CA SER A 111 6.19 -4.05 7.00
C SER A 111 6.05 -4.91 8.25
N ALA A 112 6.39 -4.36 9.43
CA ALA A 112 6.20 -5.06 10.71
C ALA A 112 4.71 -5.30 11.04
N VAL A 113 3.81 -4.37 10.70
CA VAL A 113 2.36 -4.58 10.82
C VAL A 113 1.93 -5.76 9.95
N VAL A 114 2.32 -5.79 8.67
CA VAL A 114 1.96 -6.89 7.77
C VAL A 114 2.52 -8.23 8.28
N GLU A 115 3.79 -8.27 8.64
CA GLU A 115 4.48 -9.45 9.17
C GLU A 115 3.84 -9.96 10.48
N HIS A 116 3.52 -9.08 11.42
CA HIS A 116 3.21 -9.52 12.79
C HIS A 116 1.75 -9.36 13.21
N LYS A 117 0.96 -8.58 12.48
CA LYS A 117 -0.48 -8.45 12.70
C LYS A 117 -1.27 -9.26 11.69
N MET A 118 -0.82 -9.26 10.43
CA MET A 118 -1.62 -9.77 9.33
C MET A 118 -1.25 -11.19 8.89
N ASN A 119 -0.02 -11.64 9.13
CA ASN A 119 0.40 -13.03 8.93
C ASN A 119 0.10 -13.88 10.20
N PRO A 120 -0.82 -14.86 10.12
CA PRO A 120 -1.16 -15.71 11.27
C PRO A 120 0.03 -16.51 11.83
N LEU A 121 1.04 -16.81 11.02
CA LEU A 121 2.19 -17.64 11.41
C LEU A 121 3.27 -16.87 12.17
N ALA A 122 3.28 -15.54 12.08
CA ALA A 122 4.32 -14.68 12.66
C ALA A 122 3.76 -13.67 13.69
N LYS A 123 2.58 -13.97 14.26
CA LYS A 123 1.95 -13.11 15.27
C LYS A 123 2.82 -12.97 16.52
N LEU A 124 2.97 -11.73 16.99
CA LEU A 124 3.68 -11.44 18.24
C LEU A 124 2.83 -11.86 19.46
N PRO A 125 3.25 -12.86 20.26
CA PRO A 125 2.41 -13.42 21.33
C PRO A 125 1.99 -12.40 22.40
N THR A 126 2.86 -11.44 22.70
CA THR A 126 2.64 -10.41 23.72
C THR A 126 1.77 -9.25 23.23
N LYS A 127 1.67 -9.02 21.91
CA LYS A 127 0.87 -7.94 21.31
C LYS A 127 -0.60 -8.34 21.16
N LYS A 128 -0.90 -9.64 21.15
CA LYS A 128 -2.26 -10.19 21.00
C LYS A 128 -2.97 -9.54 19.80
N ASP A 129 -4.24 -9.14 19.96
CA ASP A 129 -5.01 -8.46 18.92
C ASP A 129 -5.00 -6.94 19.04
N ARG A 130 -4.07 -6.33 19.80
CA ARG A 130 -3.97 -4.87 19.86
C ARG A 130 -3.48 -4.29 18.53
N PHE A 131 -3.91 -3.07 18.24
CA PHE A 131 -3.42 -2.25 17.12
C PHE A 131 -2.79 -0.98 17.70
N ASP A 132 -1.59 -1.15 18.26
CA ASP A 132 -0.81 -0.12 18.96
C ASP A 132 0.57 0.03 18.27
N TRP A 133 0.53 0.37 16.98
CA TRP A 133 1.73 0.64 16.17
C TRP A 133 1.95 2.15 16.06
N THR A 134 3.21 2.58 16.02
CA THR A 134 3.55 4.00 16.09
C THR A 134 4.83 4.33 15.33
N LEU A 135 4.88 5.52 14.75
CA LEU A 135 6.10 6.17 14.25
C LEU A 135 6.87 6.90 15.38
N GLY A 136 6.35 6.81 16.61
CA GLY A 136 6.92 7.43 17.80
C GLY A 136 6.54 8.91 17.96
N PRO A 137 6.78 9.47 19.15
CA PRO A 137 6.38 10.84 19.49
C PRO A 137 7.09 11.91 18.66
N GLY A 138 8.18 11.56 17.97
CA GLY A 138 8.85 12.48 17.05
C GLY A 138 7.99 12.88 15.85
N ALA A 139 6.92 12.14 15.52
CA ALA A 139 6.03 12.44 14.40
C ALA A 139 5.40 13.84 14.50
N THR A 140 5.33 14.43 15.70
CA THR A 140 4.88 15.81 15.90
C THR A 140 5.73 16.83 15.17
N GLN A 141 6.97 16.50 14.80
CA GLN A 141 7.79 17.34 13.93
C GLN A 141 7.15 17.51 12.55
N LEU A 142 6.49 16.49 12.00
CA LEU A 142 5.76 16.57 10.73
C LEU A 142 4.55 17.50 10.80
N SER A 143 3.89 17.57 11.97
CA SER A 143 2.80 18.52 12.20
C SER A 143 3.30 19.97 12.09
N ARG A 144 4.53 20.25 12.56
CA ARG A 144 5.12 21.60 12.41
C ARG A 144 5.46 21.96 10.97
N VAL A 145 5.83 20.97 10.16
CA VAL A 145 6.13 21.18 8.73
C VAL A 145 4.87 21.49 7.93
N ALA A 146 3.78 20.77 8.20
CA ALA A 146 2.60 20.75 7.34
C ALA A 146 1.34 21.38 7.95
N GLY A 147 1.37 21.68 9.25
CA GLY A 147 0.30 22.32 10.00
C GLY A 147 -0.98 21.50 10.09
N GLY A 148 -0.90 20.16 10.18
CA GLY A 148 -2.06 19.27 10.29
C GLY A 148 -2.02 18.35 11.50
N ASP A 149 -3.16 17.72 11.78
CA ASP A 149 -3.39 16.85 12.93
C ASP A 149 -3.03 15.39 12.63
N TYR A 150 -3.22 14.99 11.38
CA TYR A 150 -2.97 13.64 10.90
C TYR A 150 -2.10 13.65 9.66
N ALA A 151 -1.42 12.54 9.42
CA ALA A 151 -0.60 12.30 8.24
C ALA A 151 -1.07 11.03 7.52
N LEU A 152 -1.32 11.14 6.22
CA LEU A 152 -1.57 10.00 5.34
C LEU A 152 -0.27 9.64 4.60
N PHE A 153 0.24 8.45 4.91
CA PHE A 153 1.38 7.84 4.23
C PHE A 153 0.92 6.78 3.24
N LEU A 154 1.54 6.76 2.06
CA LEU A 154 1.37 5.72 1.06
C LEU A 154 2.73 5.23 0.61
N TRP A 155 2.90 3.92 0.58
CA TRP A 155 4.06 3.26 -0.01
C TRP A 155 3.60 2.17 -0.97
N THR A 156 4.25 2.09 -2.14
CA THR A 156 3.99 1.02 -3.11
C THR A 156 5.29 0.54 -3.74
N LYS A 157 5.32 -0.77 -4.00
CA LYS A 157 6.43 -1.45 -4.67
C LYS A 157 5.89 -2.43 -5.69
N ASP A 158 6.33 -2.27 -6.94
CA ASP A 158 5.95 -3.12 -8.06
C ASP A 158 7.19 -3.53 -8.87
N ALA A 159 7.47 -4.83 -8.89
CA ALA A 159 8.55 -5.41 -9.68
C ALA A 159 7.97 -6.42 -10.67
N TYR A 160 8.01 -6.11 -11.97
CA TYR A 160 7.43 -6.95 -13.01
C TYR A 160 8.42 -8.01 -13.49
N GLY A 161 7.97 -9.27 -13.60
CA GLY A 161 8.82 -10.36 -14.07
C GLY A 161 9.34 -10.14 -15.49
N SER A 162 10.67 -10.23 -15.64
CA SER A 162 11.34 -10.29 -16.94
C SER A 162 10.87 -11.49 -17.78
N ALA A 163 11.16 -11.47 -19.08
CA ALA A 163 10.89 -12.62 -19.95
C ALA A 163 11.57 -13.90 -19.42
N GLY A 164 12.83 -13.80 -18.98
CA GLY A 164 13.55 -14.93 -18.37
C GLY A 164 12.86 -15.46 -17.11
N ARG A 165 12.34 -14.58 -16.25
CA ARG A 165 11.58 -15.00 -15.06
C ARG A 165 10.31 -15.75 -15.45
N LYS A 166 9.58 -15.30 -16.48
CA LYS A 166 8.37 -15.99 -16.97
C LYS A 166 8.69 -17.38 -17.53
N VAL A 167 9.79 -17.52 -18.27
CA VAL A 167 10.28 -18.84 -18.73
C VAL A 167 10.61 -19.73 -17.52
N MET A 168 11.33 -19.20 -16.53
CA MET A 168 11.63 -19.93 -15.30
C MET A 168 10.35 -20.39 -14.58
N GLN A 169 9.32 -19.56 -14.49
CA GLN A 169 8.02 -19.95 -13.91
C GLN A 169 7.41 -21.14 -14.63
N ALA A 170 7.39 -21.11 -15.97
CA ALA A 170 6.85 -22.21 -16.77
C ALA A 170 7.63 -23.52 -16.56
N VAL A 171 8.97 -23.44 -16.51
CA VAL A 171 9.84 -24.59 -16.23
C VAL A 171 9.60 -25.13 -14.83
N MET A 172 9.54 -24.27 -13.82
CA MET A 172 9.33 -24.67 -12.43
C MET A 172 7.96 -25.31 -12.21
N ALA A 173 6.92 -24.74 -12.81
CA ALA A 173 5.58 -25.30 -12.76
C ALA A 173 5.49 -26.63 -13.50
N GLY A 174 6.06 -26.72 -14.71
CA GLY A 174 5.96 -27.90 -15.56
C GLY A 174 6.79 -29.09 -15.09
N LEU A 175 8.00 -28.86 -14.56
CA LEU A 175 8.92 -29.94 -14.16
C LEU A 175 8.84 -30.28 -12.68
N PHE A 176 8.56 -29.30 -11.82
CA PHE A 176 8.65 -29.46 -10.37
C PHE A 176 7.31 -29.22 -9.65
N GLY A 177 6.25 -28.84 -10.37
CA GLY A 177 4.99 -28.44 -9.75
C GLY A 177 5.13 -27.23 -8.82
N ALA A 178 6.21 -26.45 -8.96
CA ALA A 178 6.57 -25.38 -8.05
C ALA A 178 6.01 -24.03 -8.54
N PHE A 179 5.30 -23.33 -7.68
CA PHE A 179 4.83 -21.98 -7.95
C PHE A 179 5.93 -20.96 -7.65
N VAL A 180 6.25 -20.11 -8.63
CA VAL A 180 7.14 -18.97 -8.47
C VAL A 180 6.35 -17.69 -8.74
N PRO A 181 6.34 -16.71 -7.83
CA PRO A 181 5.65 -15.43 -8.07
C PRO A 181 6.20 -14.69 -9.29
N ALA A 182 5.30 -14.14 -10.11
CA ALA A 182 5.65 -13.42 -11.34
C ALA A 182 6.41 -12.13 -11.09
N GLY A 183 6.21 -11.55 -9.92
CA GLY A 183 6.79 -10.28 -9.50
C GLY A 183 6.60 -10.07 -8.02
N VAL A 184 6.89 -8.84 -7.59
CA VAL A 184 6.56 -8.36 -6.24
C VAL A 184 5.57 -7.22 -6.41
N HIS A 185 4.47 -7.30 -5.66
CA HIS A 185 3.49 -6.22 -5.59
C HIS A 185 3.13 -6.04 -4.12
N ALA A 186 3.38 -4.86 -3.57
CA ALA A 186 3.08 -4.54 -2.18
C ALA A 186 2.71 -3.08 -2.06
N SER A 187 1.58 -2.80 -1.41
CA SER A 187 1.08 -1.44 -1.23
C SER A 187 0.49 -1.26 0.16
N TYR A 188 0.90 -0.19 0.84
CA TYR A 188 0.46 0.15 2.19
C TYR A 188 -0.04 1.59 2.24
N ALA A 189 -1.10 1.81 3.01
CA ALA A 189 -1.56 3.13 3.38
C ALA A 189 -1.79 3.20 4.89
N ALA A 190 -1.44 4.33 5.51
CA ALA A 190 -1.72 4.54 6.93
C ALA A 190 -2.08 5.99 7.24
N LEU A 191 -3.00 6.15 8.17
CA LEU A 191 -3.30 7.41 8.81
C LEU A 191 -2.61 7.43 10.18
N VAL A 192 -1.81 8.44 10.40
CA VAL A 192 -1.00 8.61 11.60
C VAL A 192 -1.46 9.86 12.34
N ASP A 193 -1.76 9.72 13.63
CA ASP A 193 -1.97 10.87 14.53
C ASP A 193 -0.63 11.55 14.77
N LEU A 194 -0.48 12.81 14.34
CA LEU A 194 0.80 13.51 14.42
C LEU A 194 1.14 13.98 15.84
N LYS A 195 0.19 14.00 16.76
CA LYS A 195 0.42 14.37 18.16
C LYS A 195 1.09 13.23 18.93
N THR A 196 0.78 11.98 18.57
CA THR A 196 1.26 10.77 19.26
C THR A 196 2.21 9.92 18.43
N GLY A 197 2.14 10.02 17.11
CA GLY A 197 2.79 9.13 16.15
C GLY A 197 2.05 7.82 15.91
N ASN A 198 0.90 7.60 16.57
CA ASN A 198 0.18 6.34 16.46
C ASN A 198 -0.47 6.16 15.09
N LEU A 199 -0.35 4.96 14.54
CA LEU A 199 -1.16 4.54 13.40
C LEU A 199 -2.59 4.34 13.91
N VAL A 200 -3.52 5.15 13.43
CA VAL A 200 -4.94 5.08 13.80
C VAL A 200 -5.78 4.32 12.77
N TRP A 201 -5.27 4.20 11.55
CA TRP A 201 -5.81 3.39 10.47
C TRP A 201 -4.66 2.89 9.58
N PHE A 202 -4.77 1.67 9.10
CA PHE A 202 -3.81 1.03 8.22
C PHE A 202 -4.54 0.13 7.22
N ASN A 203 -4.11 0.14 5.97
CA ASN A 203 -4.60 -0.77 4.95
C ASN A 203 -3.44 -1.32 4.13
N VAL A 204 -3.54 -2.60 3.78
CA VAL A 204 -2.64 -3.25 2.82
C VAL A 204 -3.45 -3.74 1.62
N ASP A 205 -2.91 -3.51 0.43
CA ASP A 205 -3.35 -4.17 -0.79
C ASP A 205 -2.25 -5.15 -1.25
N PRO A 206 -2.30 -6.43 -0.82
CA PRO A 206 -1.30 -7.43 -1.18
C PRO A 206 -1.42 -7.87 -2.65
N GLY A 207 -2.58 -7.67 -3.27
CA GLY A 207 -2.77 -7.89 -4.70
C GLY A 207 -2.22 -6.73 -5.52
N SER A 208 -2.19 -5.53 -4.93
CA SER A 208 -1.66 -4.29 -5.53
C SER A 208 -2.23 -4.16 -6.93
N GLY A 209 -3.56 -4.10 -6.99
CA GLY A 209 -4.30 -4.31 -8.23
C GLY A 209 -4.00 -3.23 -9.27
N GLY A 210 -3.74 -3.66 -10.50
CA GLY A 210 -3.51 -2.78 -11.64
C GLY A 210 -2.06 -2.26 -11.73
N ASP A 211 -1.67 -1.85 -12.93
CA ASP A 211 -0.35 -1.26 -13.17
C ASP A 211 -0.36 0.23 -12.80
N PRO A 212 0.39 0.68 -11.76
CA PRO A 212 0.33 2.06 -11.31
C PRO A 212 0.90 3.05 -12.34
N ARG A 213 1.53 2.56 -13.42
CA ARG A 213 1.99 3.37 -14.54
C ARG A 213 0.88 3.73 -15.52
N THR A 214 -0.33 3.18 -15.38
CA THR A 214 -1.51 3.52 -16.18
C THR A 214 -2.54 4.27 -15.34
N ASP A 215 -3.40 5.08 -15.97
CA ASP A 215 -4.42 5.84 -15.24
C ASP A 215 -5.45 4.93 -14.56
N GLU A 216 -5.84 3.86 -15.24
CA GLU A 216 -6.74 2.83 -14.70
C GLU A 216 -6.11 2.13 -13.49
N GLY A 217 -4.85 1.71 -13.60
CA GLY A 217 -4.17 1.01 -12.52
C GLY A 217 -3.90 1.91 -11.32
N ALA A 218 -3.52 3.18 -11.53
CA ALA A 218 -3.41 4.15 -10.44
C ALA A 218 -4.75 4.41 -9.73
N THR A 219 -5.84 4.54 -10.50
CA THR A 219 -7.21 4.69 -9.97
C THR A 219 -7.61 3.50 -9.11
N LYS A 220 -7.40 2.29 -9.63
CA LYS A 220 -7.66 1.05 -8.90
C LYS A 220 -6.83 0.97 -7.63
N ARG A 221 -5.52 1.23 -7.70
CA ARG A 221 -4.59 1.17 -6.57
C ARG A 221 -4.97 2.12 -5.45
N ILE A 222 -5.24 3.39 -5.75
CA ILE A 222 -5.66 4.37 -4.73
C ILE A 222 -7.02 4.01 -4.15
N GLY A 223 -7.98 3.57 -4.97
CA GLY A 223 -9.29 3.13 -4.49
C GLY A 223 -9.20 1.95 -3.53
N GLN A 224 -8.36 0.96 -3.83
CA GLN A 224 -8.10 -0.18 -2.94
C GLN A 224 -7.36 0.24 -1.66
N LEU A 225 -6.33 1.09 -1.78
CA LEU A 225 -5.56 1.55 -0.63
C LEU A 225 -6.40 2.40 0.32
N LEU A 226 -7.28 3.25 -0.19
CA LEU A 226 -8.17 4.10 0.62
C LEU A 226 -9.52 3.45 0.93
N GLN A 227 -9.66 2.14 0.66
CA GLN A 227 -10.85 1.41 1.05
C GLN A 227 -11.07 1.51 2.56
N SER A 228 -12.30 1.82 2.94
CA SER A 228 -12.69 2.00 4.35
C SER A 228 -11.86 3.06 5.08
N PHE A 229 -11.33 4.06 4.35
CA PHE A 229 -10.65 5.20 4.95
C PHE A 229 -11.61 5.95 5.90
N PRO A 230 -11.13 6.43 7.07
CA PRO A 230 -11.99 7.13 8.01
C PRO A 230 -12.62 8.38 7.38
N ALA A 231 -13.92 8.58 7.59
CA ALA A 231 -14.65 9.76 7.16
C ALA A 231 -15.03 10.63 8.36
N LYS A 232 -15.20 11.93 8.12
CA LYS A 232 -15.43 13.00 9.11
C LYS A 232 -16.59 12.74 10.08
N GLU A 233 -17.62 12.01 9.68
CA GLU A 233 -18.86 11.84 10.47
C GLU A 233 -19.06 10.42 10.97
N GLY A 234 -18.13 9.86 11.77
CA GLY A 234 -18.39 8.62 12.53
C GLY A 234 -18.91 7.42 11.70
N ALA A 235 -18.88 7.51 10.38
CA ALA A 235 -19.31 6.47 9.48
C ALA A 235 -18.32 5.35 9.72
N PRO A 236 -18.78 4.16 10.13
CA PRO A 236 -17.87 3.04 10.24
C PRO A 236 -17.12 2.94 8.92
N ALA A 237 -15.78 2.86 9.00
CA ALA A 237 -14.91 2.48 7.91
C ALA A 237 -15.65 1.43 7.08
N ALA A 238 -16.07 1.79 5.85
CA ALA A 238 -17.10 1.06 5.10
C ALA A 238 -16.85 -0.44 5.23
N ALA A 239 -17.75 -1.14 5.93
CA ALA A 239 -17.56 -2.57 6.18
C ALA A 239 -17.47 -3.25 4.81
N VAL A 240 -16.37 -3.98 4.60
CA VAL A 240 -16.18 -4.79 3.41
C VAL A 240 -17.33 -5.79 3.39
N ALA A 241 -18.28 -5.56 2.47
CA ALA A 241 -19.31 -6.52 2.18
C ALA A 241 -18.64 -7.67 1.44
N ALA A 242 -18.30 -8.73 2.16
CA ALA A 242 -17.96 -10.01 1.56
C ALA A 242 -19.08 -10.41 0.59
N ARG A 243 -18.76 -10.46 -0.70
CA ARG A 243 -19.59 -11.07 -1.74
C ARG A 243 -18.75 -11.98 -2.60
#